data_AF-A0A9W9ZS00-F1
#
_entry.id   AF-A0A9W9ZS00-F1
#
_cell.length_a   1.000
_cell.length_b   1.000
_cell.length_c   1.000
_cell.angle_alpha   90.00
_cell.angle_beta   90.00
_cell.angle_gamma   90.00
#
_symmetry.space_group_name_H-M   'P 1'
#
loop_
_entity.id
_entity.type
_entity.pdbx_description
1 polymer ?
#
loop_
_entity_poly.entity_id
_entity_poly.type
_entity_poly.pdbx_seq_one_letter_code
_entity_poly.pdbx_strand_id
1 'polypeptide(L)'
;MGAAAAVMGVLLKSKAVEATLCRFNKLKLTNSNQDILNTLDVLGENHNIHLINTRERITKENRDLHLLEEKQTSLCEMHAMHESSSACNCNQEMASVRKQVYELQKSTHPGFVISFDNLDFQMQRKSSLGIVFKNENVNEDMMSIMQQFHSYLPKTGDGGVDGQLFSGDQLTVERAVNVISSVANGFSPQDRLEGINLQLGDWHAAVKVLSLIYSRFFSGKSDTDICTLFSDRTLINRRNVTGDPHSSYRANRDFLFIIFKSRVIAAAMKVLGFVDKSGTPTNYSLPANMESMNKAEKLHCLHEISEKLVDEFVFQPSSEVDGLIDGVLTEQDKDFLEQQELTPNGRFQCRFPGCDRSFKYNGKCRRTHELSHDPPVEIAEDPAQVTTSTPTVPLKDTKKGDDTFDYNCALITDCFLFFNFLDAIKEGDGARIMRQYKYIMLYCKADGSHSTKYSLECLYQFFLVHALLSPRDSERFIWNRSVNNTGKRAPISHLTKTQSMVTTS
;
A
#
# COMPACT_ATOMS: atom_id res chain seq x y z
N MET A 1 35.48 -2.05 -19.65
CA MET A 1 34.16 -1.36 -19.74
C MET A 1 34.26 -0.10 -18.89
N GLY A 2 33.95 1.08 -19.44
CA GLY A 2 34.15 2.34 -18.70
C GLY A 2 33.26 2.44 -17.46
N ALA A 3 33.77 3.04 -16.38
CA ALA A 3 33.04 3.24 -15.12
C ALA A 3 31.66 3.88 -15.32
N ALA A 4 31.52 4.77 -16.30
CA ALA A 4 30.24 5.37 -16.70
C ALA A 4 29.24 4.33 -17.24
N ALA A 5 29.67 3.37 -18.06
CA ALA A 5 28.79 2.30 -18.57
C ALA A 5 28.39 1.30 -17.48
N ALA A 6 29.25 1.10 -16.48
CA ALA A 6 28.94 0.27 -15.31
C ALA A 6 27.94 0.97 -14.39
N VAL A 7 28.17 2.24 -14.01
CA VAL A 7 27.26 3.02 -13.16
C VAL A 7 25.89 3.22 -13.83
N MET A 8 25.87 3.58 -15.12
CA MET A 8 24.64 3.71 -15.91
C MET A 8 23.94 2.38 -16.13
N GLY A 9 24.71 1.31 -16.35
CA GLY A 9 24.19 -0.05 -16.49
C GLY A 9 23.57 -0.58 -15.21
N VAL A 10 24.07 -0.17 -14.03
CA VAL A 10 23.47 -0.55 -12.74
C VAL A 10 22.30 0.36 -12.38
N LEU A 11 22.38 1.69 -12.59
CA LEU A 11 21.24 2.63 -12.44
C LEU A 11 20.01 2.21 -13.27
N LEU A 12 20.23 1.65 -14.46
CA LEU A 12 19.17 1.16 -15.35
C LEU A 12 18.67 -0.26 -15.02
N LYS A 13 19.37 -1.02 -14.15
CA LYS A 13 19.07 -2.42 -13.82
C LYS A 13 18.67 -2.64 -12.36
N SER A 14 19.01 -1.75 -11.42
CA SER A 14 18.61 -1.85 -10.02
C SER A 14 17.26 -1.18 -9.82
N LYS A 15 16.26 -1.98 -9.44
CA LYS A 15 14.99 -1.52 -8.87
C LYS A 15 15.29 -0.75 -7.58
N ALA A 16 15.34 0.59 -7.67
CA ALA A 16 15.54 1.46 -6.51
C ALA A 16 14.23 1.56 -5.71
N VAL A 17 13.88 0.49 -5.00
CA VAL A 17 12.67 0.36 -4.19
C VAL A 17 12.92 0.85 -2.75
N GLU A 18 14.17 0.80 -2.26
CA GLU A 18 14.48 0.95 -0.83
C GLU A 18 14.86 2.37 -0.38
N ALA A 19 15.56 3.18 -1.19
CA ALA A 19 15.85 4.60 -0.85
C ALA A 19 14.57 5.45 -0.77
N THR A 20 13.62 5.18 -1.67
CA THR A 20 12.25 5.73 -1.63
C THR A 20 11.54 5.24 -0.37
N LEU A 21 11.70 3.97 0.01
CA LEU A 21 11.14 3.38 1.24
C LEU A 21 11.73 3.99 2.51
N CYS A 22 13.03 4.33 2.55
CA CYS A 22 13.70 4.85 3.74
C CYS A 22 13.21 6.29 4.07
N ARG A 23 12.97 7.11 3.05
CA ARG A 23 12.32 8.43 3.23
C ARG A 23 10.82 8.36 3.50
N PHE A 24 10.10 7.42 2.88
CA PHE A 24 8.72 7.15 3.26
C PHE A 24 8.57 6.47 4.63
N ASN A 25 9.62 5.82 5.15
CA ASN A 25 9.67 5.28 6.50
C ASN A 25 9.95 6.38 7.53
N LYS A 26 10.64 7.48 7.18
CA LYS A 26 10.69 8.68 8.05
C LYS A 26 9.33 9.35 8.23
N LEU A 27 8.39 9.13 7.30
CA LEU A 27 6.97 9.49 7.42
C LEU A 27 6.15 8.45 8.21
N LYS A 28 6.75 7.36 8.70
CA LYS A 28 6.12 6.50 9.70
C LYS A 28 6.44 7.06 11.09
N LEU A 29 5.48 7.78 11.65
CA LEU A 29 5.18 7.58 13.06
C LEU A 29 4.65 6.15 13.22
N THR A 30 5.57 5.19 13.34
CA THR A 30 5.24 3.88 13.85
C THR A 30 4.95 4.03 15.32
N ASN A 31 3.68 3.90 15.69
CA ASN A 31 3.35 3.34 16.99
C ASN A 31 3.67 1.83 16.90
N SER A 32 4.94 1.46 17.05
CA SER A 32 5.36 0.07 17.18
C SER A 32 6.24 -0.05 18.42
N ASN A 33 5.67 -0.72 19.42
CA ASN A 33 6.25 -1.12 20.68
C ASN A 33 7.74 -1.50 20.56
N GLN A 34 8.59 -0.81 21.32
CA GLN A 34 10.05 -1.01 21.34
C GLN A 34 10.45 -2.45 21.67
N ASP A 35 9.64 -3.18 22.44
CA ASP A 35 9.87 -4.59 22.75
C ASP A 35 9.75 -5.48 21.51
N ILE A 36 8.85 -5.12 20.59
CA ILE A 36 8.67 -5.84 19.32
C ILE A 36 9.87 -5.58 18.40
N LEU A 37 10.38 -4.34 18.35
CA LEU A 37 11.56 -4.01 17.55
C LEU A 37 12.81 -4.72 18.09
N ASN A 38 13.02 -4.73 19.41
CA ASN A 38 14.11 -5.49 20.03
C ASN A 38 13.98 -7.00 19.79
N THR A 39 12.74 -7.53 19.82
CA THR A 39 12.49 -8.95 19.50
C THR A 39 12.78 -9.25 18.02
N LEU A 40 12.43 -8.35 17.11
CA LEU A 40 12.70 -8.48 15.68
C LEU A 40 14.20 -8.37 15.35
N ASP A 41 14.95 -7.54 16.07
CA ASP A 41 16.41 -7.43 15.93
C ASP A 41 17.11 -8.72 16.40
N VAL A 42 16.70 -9.27 17.56
CA VAL A 42 17.19 -10.56 18.06
C VAL A 42 16.82 -11.71 17.10
N LEU A 43 15.62 -11.67 16.53
CA LEU A 43 15.17 -12.65 15.54
C LEU A 43 15.88 -12.47 14.19
N GLY A 44 16.33 -11.28 13.81
CA GLY A 44 17.02 -11.00 12.55
C GLY A 44 18.41 -11.63 12.48
N GLU A 45 19.18 -11.58 13.57
CA GLU A 45 20.56 -12.11 13.58
C GLU A 45 20.62 -13.64 13.64
N ASN A 46 19.62 -14.30 14.26
CA ASN A 46 19.64 -15.75 14.53
C ASN A 46 18.36 -16.51 14.11
N HIS A 47 17.58 -15.94 13.19
CA HIS A 47 16.23 -16.41 12.81
C HIS A 47 16.17 -17.93 12.56
N ASN A 48 17.11 -18.44 11.78
CA ASN A 48 17.12 -19.84 11.36
C ASN A 48 17.32 -20.81 12.53
N ILE A 49 18.18 -20.48 13.50
CA ILE A 49 18.46 -21.36 14.64
C ILE A 49 17.25 -21.40 15.56
N HIS A 50 16.63 -20.24 15.83
CA HIS A 50 15.43 -20.18 16.66
C HIS A 50 14.26 -20.92 16.00
N LEU A 51 14.10 -20.81 14.68
CA LEU A 51 13.05 -21.51 13.93
C LEU A 51 13.25 -23.03 13.95
N ILE A 52 14.49 -23.51 13.74
CA ILE A 52 14.83 -24.94 13.79
C ILE A 52 14.57 -25.51 15.19
N ASN A 53 15.07 -24.86 16.24
CA ASN A 53 14.89 -25.33 17.62
C ASN A 53 13.41 -25.33 18.04
N THR A 54 12.64 -24.31 17.64
CA THR A 54 11.20 -24.25 17.90
C THR A 54 10.45 -25.34 17.13
N ARG A 55 10.80 -25.60 15.86
CA ARG A 55 10.23 -26.70 15.06
C ARG A 55 10.52 -28.05 15.70
N GLU A 56 11.75 -28.31 16.14
CA GLU A 56 12.13 -29.56 16.80
C GLU A 56 11.36 -29.77 18.11
N ARG A 57 11.27 -28.73 18.93
CA ARG A 57 10.51 -28.76 20.19
C ARG A 57 9.03 -29.09 19.94
N ILE A 58 8.38 -28.41 19.00
CA ILE A 58 6.95 -28.61 18.72
C ILE A 58 6.69 -29.97 18.06
N THR A 59 7.60 -30.44 17.20
CA THR A 59 7.53 -31.78 16.63
C THR A 59 7.67 -32.87 17.70
N LYS A 60 8.43 -32.62 18.77
CA LYS A 60 8.53 -33.52 19.92
C LYS A 60 7.27 -33.48 20.77
N GLU A 61 6.79 -32.28 21.12
CA GLU A 61 5.57 -32.07 21.92
C GLU A 61 4.34 -32.72 21.26
N ASN A 62 4.17 -32.58 19.94
CA ASN A 62 3.09 -33.21 19.19
C ASN A 62 3.19 -34.74 19.16
N ARG A 63 4.41 -35.29 19.08
CA ARG A 63 4.62 -36.76 19.15
C ARG A 63 4.27 -37.30 20.53
N ASP A 64 4.69 -36.61 21.58
CA ASP A 64 4.42 -37.02 22.97
C ASP A 64 2.92 -36.94 23.27
N LEU A 65 2.21 -35.92 22.77
CA LEU A 65 0.76 -35.80 22.89
C LEU A 65 0.02 -36.94 22.16
N HIS A 66 0.41 -37.25 20.92
CA HIS A 66 -0.20 -38.34 20.15
C HIS A 66 -0.03 -39.70 20.84
N LEU A 67 1.14 -39.99 21.40
CA LEU A 67 1.38 -41.24 22.13
C LEU A 67 0.53 -41.34 23.41
N LEU A 68 0.30 -40.20 24.10
CA LEU A 68 -0.57 -40.16 25.27
C LEU A 68 -2.05 -40.31 24.90
N GLU A 69 -2.49 -39.73 23.78
CA GLU A 69 -3.86 -39.88 23.25
C GLU A 69 -4.14 -41.31 22.76
N GLU A 70 -3.16 -41.96 22.11
CA GLU A 70 -3.25 -43.39 21.75
C GLU A 70 -3.32 -44.27 23.00
N LYS A 71 -2.48 -44.00 24.01
CA LYS A 71 -2.53 -44.72 25.29
C LYS A 71 -3.88 -44.50 25.99
N GLN A 72 -4.43 -43.29 25.95
CA GLN A 72 -5.75 -42.99 26.49
C GLN A 72 -6.85 -43.77 25.75
N THR A 73 -6.78 -43.82 24.42
CA THR A 73 -7.75 -44.52 23.57
C THR A 73 -7.72 -46.02 23.83
N SER A 74 -6.53 -46.63 23.86
CA SER A 74 -6.35 -48.05 24.17
C SER A 74 -6.82 -48.41 25.59
N LEU A 75 -6.57 -47.55 26.59
CA LEU A 75 -7.09 -47.75 27.94
C LEU A 75 -8.61 -47.60 28.02
N CYS A 76 -9.21 -46.67 27.28
CA CYS A 76 -10.66 -46.52 27.17
C CYS A 76 -11.30 -47.77 26.54
N GLU A 77 -10.68 -48.33 25.50
CA GLU A 77 -11.13 -49.56 24.84
C GLU A 77 -11.04 -50.77 25.78
N MET A 78 -9.92 -50.96 26.49
CA MET A 78 -9.79 -52.03 27.49
C MET A 78 -10.77 -51.86 28.66
N HIS A 79 -11.02 -50.62 29.11
CA HIS A 79 -11.98 -50.37 30.18
C HIS A 79 -13.43 -50.68 29.75
N ALA A 80 -13.78 -50.39 28.50
CA ALA A 80 -15.09 -50.73 27.93
C ALA A 80 -15.35 -52.25 27.86
N MET A 81 -14.29 -53.08 27.87
CA MET A 81 -14.41 -54.55 27.86
C MET A 81 -14.69 -55.16 29.24
N HIS A 82 -14.69 -54.37 30.32
CA HIS A 82 -14.88 -54.85 31.69
C HIS A 82 -15.89 -53.97 32.46
N GLU A 83 -17.13 -53.88 31.98
CA GLU A 83 -18.25 -53.32 32.74
C GLU A 83 -18.53 -54.20 33.97
N SER A 84 -18.06 -53.82 35.17
CA SER A 84 -18.64 -54.16 36.50
C SER A 84 -17.66 -54.14 37.69
N SER A 85 -16.65 -53.27 37.71
CA SER A 85 -15.89 -53.03 38.94
C SER A 85 -15.61 -51.55 39.13
N SER A 86 -16.23 -50.96 40.16
CA SER A 86 -16.04 -49.56 40.57
C SER A 86 -14.61 -49.26 41.07
N ALA A 87 -13.70 -50.25 41.08
CA ALA A 87 -12.30 -50.10 41.44
C ALA A 87 -11.36 -50.93 40.53
N CYS A 88 -11.45 -50.76 39.20
CA CYS A 88 -10.43 -51.24 38.24
C CYS A 88 -9.16 -50.39 38.39
N ASN A 89 -7.98 -51.01 38.48
CA ASN A 89 -6.68 -50.29 38.44
C ASN A 89 -6.56 -49.36 37.19
N CYS A 90 -7.30 -49.74 36.16
CA CYS A 90 -7.52 -49.07 34.87
C CYS A 90 -8.09 -47.65 35.01
N ASN A 91 -8.94 -47.40 36.01
CA ASN A 91 -9.53 -46.08 36.25
C ASN A 91 -8.52 -45.09 36.83
N GLN A 92 -7.64 -45.56 37.71
CA GLN A 92 -6.59 -44.72 38.29
C GLN A 92 -5.54 -44.37 37.23
N GLU A 93 -5.20 -45.33 36.35
CA GLU A 93 -4.31 -45.09 35.22
C GLU A 93 -4.95 -44.17 34.17
N MET A 94 -6.24 -44.32 33.85
CA MET A 94 -6.96 -43.40 32.96
C MET A 94 -7.01 -41.97 33.51
N ALA A 95 -7.28 -41.80 34.81
CA ALA A 95 -7.29 -40.48 35.44
C ALA A 95 -5.90 -39.82 35.40
N SER A 96 -4.83 -40.61 35.59
CA SER A 96 -3.45 -40.14 35.47
C SER A 96 -3.10 -39.71 34.04
N VAL A 97 -3.44 -40.52 33.03
CA VAL A 97 -3.18 -40.21 31.63
C VAL A 97 -3.99 -38.99 31.17
N ARG A 98 -5.26 -38.88 31.55
CA ARG A 98 -6.09 -37.69 31.24
C ARG A 98 -5.51 -36.42 31.85
N LYS A 99 -4.97 -36.50 33.08
CA LYS A 99 -4.30 -35.36 33.72
C LYS A 99 -3.02 -34.99 32.98
N GLN A 100 -2.24 -35.96 32.52
CA GLN A 100 -1.03 -35.71 31.72
C GLN A 100 -1.35 -35.07 30.37
N VAL A 101 -2.38 -35.55 29.66
CA VAL A 101 -2.88 -34.94 28.42
C VAL A 101 -3.31 -33.49 28.67
N TYR A 102 -4.07 -33.23 29.73
CA TYR A 102 -4.53 -31.88 30.07
C TYR A 102 -3.37 -30.93 30.41
N GLU A 103 -2.39 -31.37 31.21
CA GLU A 103 -1.23 -30.54 31.54
C GLU A 103 -0.32 -30.30 30.32
N LEU A 104 -0.20 -31.28 29.41
CA LEU A 104 0.57 -31.12 28.18
C LEU A 104 -0.14 -30.19 27.18
N GLN A 105 -1.47 -30.27 27.04
CA GLN A 105 -2.29 -29.34 26.28
C GLN A 105 -2.28 -27.91 26.85
N LYS A 106 -2.12 -27.77 28.17
CA LYS A 106 -2.06 -26.46 28.85
C LYS A 106 -0.67 -25.81 28.77
N SER A 107 0.39 -26.61 28.78
CA SER A 107 1.78 -26.14 28.69
C SER A 107 2.26 -25.92 27.25
N THR A 108 1.64 -26.60 26.27
CA THR A 108 1.77 -26.26 24.86
C THR A 108 0.98 -24.98 24.57
N HIS A 109 1.65 -23.93 24.08
CA HIS A 109 0.94 -22.75 23.58
C HIS A 109 0.05 -23.16 22.39
N PRO A 110 -1.12 -22.53 22.15
CA PRO A 110 -1.88 -22.63 20.89
C PRO A 110 -1.15 -21.94 19.72
N GLY A 111 0.18 -21.91 19.79
CA GLY A 111 1.08 -21.31 18.83
C GLY A 111 1.07 -22.13 17.57
N PHE A 112 0.40 -21.60 16.57
CA PHE A 112 0.74 -21.87 15.19
C PHE A 112 2.26 -21.67 15.02
N VAL A 113 2.97 -22.72 14.65
CA VAL A 113 4.23 -22.54 13.92
C VAL A 113 3.80 -22.08 12.55
N ILE A 114 4.05 -20.81 12.20
CA ILE A 114 4.14 -20.45 10.78
C ILE A 114 5.44 -21.08 10.29
N SER A 115 5.39 -22.39 10.06
CA SER A 115 6.29 -23.00 9.12
C SER A 115 5.74 -22.57 7.76
N PHE A 116 6.52 -21.79 7.01
CA PHE A 116 6.30 -21.63 5.58
C PHE A 116 6.64 -22.95 4.84
N ASP A 117 6.06 -24.05 5.29
CA ASP A 117 6.04 -25.35 4.61
C ASP A 117 4.57 -25.69 4.34
N ASN A 118 3.94 -24.83 3.57
CA ASN A 118 2.97 -25.17 2.54
C ASN A 118 2.86 -23.96 1.62
N LEU A 119 3.95 -23.72 0.87
CA LEU A 119 3.80 -23.29 -0.51
C LEU A 119 2.96 -24.38 -1.19
N ASP A 120 1.63 -24.26 -1.12
CA ASP A 120 0.80 -24.87 -2.14
C ASP A 120 1.26 -24.24 -3.45
N PHE A 121 2.15 -24.94 -4.15
CA PHE A 121 2.62 -24.64 -5.51
C PHE A 121 1.47 -24.82 -6.52
N GLN A 122 0.23 -24.59 -6.11
CA GLN A 122 -0.90 -24.58 -7.02
C GLN A 122 -0.82 -23.29 -7.82
N MET A 123 -0.33 -23.44 -9.05
CA MET A 123 -0.60 -22.54 -10.17
C MET A 123 -1.94 -21.85 -9.95
N GLN A 124 -1.96 -20.51 -10.04
CA GLN A 124 -3.21 -19.78 -10.18
C GLN A 124 -3.92 -20.30 -11.44
N ARG A 125 -4.86 -21.24 -11.26
CA ARG A 125 -5.75 -21.69 -12.33
C ARG A 125 -6.69 -20.53 -12.61
N LYS A 126 -6.45 -19.85 -13.72
CA LYS A 126 -7.43 -18.96 -14.34
C LYS A 126 -8.55 -19.84 -14.88
N SER A 127 -9.68 -19.84 -14.20
CA SER A 127 -10.90 -20.44 -14.71
C SER A 127 -11.75 -19.33 -15.28
N SER A 128 -12.07 -19.41 -16.57
CA SER A 128 -13.09 -18.53 -17.13
C SER A 128 -14.43 -18.86 -16.48
N LEU A 129 -15.08 -17.87 -15.88
CA LEU A 129 -16.41 -18.01 -15.28
C LEU A 129 -17.53 -17.99 -16.35
N GLY A 130 -17.17 -17.89 -17.63
CA GLY A 130 -18.10 -17.81 -18.75
C GLY A 130 -18.42 -16.38 -19.16
N ILE A 131 -19.28 -16.23 -20.16
CA ILE A 131 -19.78 -14.95 -20.67
C ILE A 131 -21.19 -14.75 -20.12
N VAL A 132 -21.44 -13.60 -19.50
CA VAL A 132 -22.78 -13.19 -19.08
C VAL A 132 -23.36 -12.30 -20.18
N PHE A 133 -24.44 -12.75 -20.83
CA PHE A 133 -25.12 -12.00 -21.90
C PHE A 133 -26.04 -10.92 -21.31
N LYS A 134 -25.44 -9.93 -20.65
CA LYS A 134 -26.11 -8.84 -19.94
C LYS A 134 -25.36 -7.52 -20.15
N ASN A 135 -26.09 -6.42 -20.19
CA ASN A 135 -25.51 -5.10 -20.40
C ASN A 135 -25.31 -4.38 -19.06
N GLU A 136 -24.05 -4.20 -18.64
CA GLU A 136 -23.72 -3.46 -17.40
C GLU A 136 -24.22 -2.00 -17.37
N ASN A 137 -24.52 -1.40 -18.54
CA ASN A 137 -25.08 -0.05 -18.62
C ASN A 137 -26.57 0.01 -18.22
N VAL A 138 -27.25 -1.14 -18.12
CA VAL A 138 -28.65 -1.25 -17.72
C VAL A 138 -28.69 -1.77 -16.29
N ASN A 139 -29.32 -1.03 -15.38
CA ASN A 139 -29.27 -1.33 -13.94
C ASN A 139 -29.81 -2.72 -13.59
N GLU A 140 -30.89 -3.17 -14.24
CA GLU A 140 -31.50 -4.49 -14.03
C GLU A 140 -30.57 -5.62 -14.51
N ASP A 141 -29.85 -5.38 -15.60
CA ASP A 141 -28.87 -6.33 -16.13
C ASP A 141 -27.61 -6.35 -15.26
N MET A 142 -27.15 -5.18 -14.77
CA MET A 142 -26.05 -5.10 -13.81
C MET A 142 -26.38 -5.80 -12.50
N MET A 143 -27.62 -5.65 -11.99
CA MET A 143 -28.11 -6.43 -10.85
C MET A 143 -28.03 -7.93 -11.12
N SER A 144 -28.49 -8.37 -12.29
CA SER A 144 -28.42 -9.79 -12.70
C SER A 144 -26.98 -10.30 -12.75
N ILE A 145 -26.05 -9.49 -13.27
CA ILE A 145 -24.61 -9.79 -13.29
C ILE A 145 -24.08 -9.98 -11.86
N MET A 146 -24.39 -9.04 -10.96
CA MET A 146 -23.91 -9.08 -9.57
C MET A 146 -24.50 -10.25 -8.78
N GLN A 147 -25.77 -10.59 -8.99
CA GLN A 147 -26.40 -11.78 -8.41
C GLN A 147 -25.74 -13.07 -8.89
N GLN A 148 -25.40 -13.15 -10.17
CA GLN A 148 -24.65 -14.28 -10.72
C GLN A 148 -23.25 -14.35 -10.09
N PHE A 149 -22.54 -13.24 -9.93
CA PHE A 149 -21.25 -13.22 -9.24
C PHE A 149 -21.35 -13.62 -7.77
N HIS A 150 -22.39 -13.18 -7.06
CA HIS A 150 -22.64 -13.59 -5.70
C HIS A 150 -22.80 -15.12 -5.57
N SER A 151 -23.38 -15.79 -6.57
CA SER A 151 -23.52 -17.25 -6.59
C SER A 151 -22.18 -18.01 -6.61
N TYR A 152 -21.09 -17.35 -7.03
CA TYR A 152 -19.74 -17.91 -7.03
C TYR A 152 -18.97 -17.62 -5.74
N LEU A 153 -19.52 -16.86 -4.79
CA LEU A 153 -18.84 -16.58 -3.53
C LEU A 153 -18.70 -17.87 -2.70
N PRO A 154 -17.51 -18.15 -2.14
CA PRO A 154 -17.34 -19.26 -1.22
C PRO A 154 -18.22 -19.07 0.01
N LYS A 155 -18.80 -20.16 0.51
CA LYS A 155 -19.55 -20.16 1.77
C LYS A 155 -18.62 -20.46 2.94
N THR A 156 -18.80 -19.75 4.04
CA THR A 156 -18.11 -20.03 5.31
C THR A 156 -18.80 -21.19 6.04
N GLY A 157 -18.10 -21.81 6.99
CA GLY A 157 -18.59 -23.00 7.70
C GLY A 157 -19.84 -22.76 8.56
N ASP A 158 -20.10 -21.50 8.90
CA ASP A 158 -21.28 -21.01 9.62
C ASP A 158 -22.45 -20.62 8.69
N GLY A 159 -22.31 -20.85 7.37
CA GLY A 159 -23.35 -20.54 6.38
C GLY A 159 -23.32 -19.09 5.87
N GLY A 160 -22.35 -18.27 6.29
CA GLY A 160 -22.07 -16.95 5.73
C GLY A 160 -21.37 -17.00 4.36
N VAL A 161 -20.99 -15.82 3.87
CA VAL A 161 -20.22 -15.65 2.62
C VAL A 161 -18.79 -15.21 2.93
N ASP A 162 -17.79 -15.82 2.28
CA ASP A 162 -16.40 -15.34 2.35
C ASP A 162 -16.19 -14.26 1.30
N GLY A 163 -16.07 -13.01 1.75
CA GLY A 163 -15.94 -11.86 0.87
C GLY A 163 -14.83 -12.00 -0.16
N GLN A 164 -15.14 -11.71 -1.42
CA GLN A 164 -14.20 -11.75 -2.54
C GLN A 164 -14.03 -10.38 -3.18
N LEU A 165 -12.88 -10.19 -3.80
CA LEU A 165 -12.54 -8.97 -4.51
C LEU A 165 -12.87 -9.10 -5.99
N PHE A 166 -13.53 -8.06 -6.50
CA PHE A 166 -13.87 -7.93 -7.91
C PHE A 166 -13.27 -6.64 -8.44
N SER A 167 -12.36 -6.79 -9.40
CA SER A 167 -11.71 -5.65 -10.04
C SER A 167 -12.37 -5.35 -11.38
N GLY A 168 -12.64 -4.08 -11.66
CA GLY A 168 -13.22 -3.63 -12.94
C GLY A 168 -12.72 -2.25 -13.35
N ASP A 169 -13.14 -1.79 -14.51
CA ASP A 169 -12.92 -0.40 -14.90
C ASP A 169 -13.74 0.56 -14.02
N GLN A 170 -13.45 1.85 -14.16
CA GLN A 170 -14.06 2.92 -13.37
C GLN A 170 -15.60 2.93 -13.47
N LEU A 171 -16.14 2.79 -14.68
CA LEU A 171 -17.58 2.86 -14.92
C LEU A 171 -18.29 1.58 -14.46
N THR A 172 -17.69 0.41 -14.68
CA THR A 172 -18.19 -0.86 -14.16
C THR A 172 -18.28 -0.83 -12.64
N VAL A 173 -17.22 -0.37 -11.96
CA VAL A 173 -17.18 -0.26 -10.49
C VAL A 173 -18.24 0.73 -9.98
N GLU A 174 -18.34 1.91 -10.59
CA GLU A 174 -19.37 2.91 -10.23
C GLU A 174 -20.79 2.31 -10.29
N ARG A 175 -21.10 1.60 -11.38
CA ARG A 175 -22.41 0.96 -11.58
C ARG A 175 -22.65 -0.16 -10.57
N ALA A 176 -21.64 -1.00 -10.33
CA ALA A 176 -21.72 -2.08 -9.35
C ALA A 176 -21.95 -1.55 -7.93
N VAL A 177 -21.24 -0.49 -7.52
CA VAL A 177 -21.42 0.17 -6.22
C VAL A 177 -22.85 0.71 -6.08
N ASN A 178 -23.37 1.38 -7.11
CA ASN A 178 -24.73 1.91 -7.09
C ASN A 178 -25.79 0.81 -6.96
N VAL A 179 -25.61 -0.30 -7.69
CA VAL A 179 -26.48 -1.48 -7.62
C VAL A 179 -26.46 -2.09 -6.22
N ILE A 180 -25.28 -2.35 -5.65
CA ILE A 180 -25.15 -2.90 -4.28
C ILE A 180 -25.82 -1.96 -3.26
N SER A 181 -25.57 -0.66 -3.37
CA SER A 181 -26.17 0.35 -2.49
C SER A 181 -27.71 0.32 -2.56
N SER A 182 -28.28 0.14 -3.76
CA SER A 182 -29.74 0.08 -3.95
C SER A 182 -30.42 -1.10 -3.25
N VAL A 183 -29.68 -2.18 -2.98
CA VAL A 183 -30.20 -3.39 -2.32
C VAL A 183 -29.68 -3.58 -0.90
N ALA A 184 -29.04 -2.56 -0.32
CA ALA A 184 -28.46 -2.63 1.02
C ALA A 184 -29.47 -3.01 2.13
N ASN A 185 -30.76 -2.74 1.91
CA ASN A 185 -31.85 -3.08 2.83
C ASN A 185 -32.42 -4.50 2.63
N GLY A 186 -31.79 -5.35 1.82
CA GLY A 186 -32.22 -6.73 1.58
C GLY A 186 -32.23 -7.59 2.84
N PHE A 187 -33.16 -8.54 2.92
CA PHE A 187 -33.34 -9.38 4.10
C PHE A 187 -32.26 -10.46 4.25
N SER A 188 -31.78 -11.02 3.14
CA SER A 188 -30.70 -12.02 3.15
C SER A 188 -29.35 -11.42 2.69
N PRO A 189 -28.20 -12.04 3.04
CA PRO A 189 -26.89 -11.65 2.49
C PRO A 189 -26.86 -11.66 0.96
N GLN A 190 -27.56 -12.63 0.34
CA GLN A 190 -27.72 -12.71 -1.12
C GLN A 190 -28.47 -11.51 -1.69
N ASP A 191 -29.56 -11.08 -1.04
CA ASP A 191 -30.33 -9.92 -1.50
C ASP A 191 -29.52 -8.63 -1.36
N ARG A 192 -28.67 -8.53 -0.34
CA ARG A 192 -27.76 -7.39 -0.12
C ARG A 192 -26.48 -7.43 -0.97
N LEU A 193 -26.26 -8.51 -1.73
CA LEU A 193 -25.01 -8.76 -2.44
C LEU A 193 -23.77 -8.68 -1.52
N GLU A 194 -23.92 -9.19 -0.29
CA GLU A 194 -22.91 -9.14 0.74
C GLU A 194 -21.65 -9.93 0.33
N GLY A 195 -20.47 -9.46 0.75
CA GLY A 195 -19.21 -10.11 0.40
C GLY A 195 -18.67 -9.80 -1.00
N ILE A 196 -19.34 -8.96 -1.80
CA ILE A 196 -18.74 -8.43 -3.04
C ILE A 196 -17.98 -7.14 -2.75
N ASN A 197 -16.64 -7.22 -2.71
CA ASN A 197 -15.76 -6.08 -2.49
C ASN A 197 -15.20 -5.57 -3.82
N LEU A 198 -15.64 -4.39 -4.25
CA LEU A 198 -15.27 -3.82 -5.54
C LEU A 198 -13.96 -3.04 -5.47
N GLN A 199 -13.11 -3.20 -6.49
CA GLN A 199 -11.82 -2.55 -6.59
C GLN A 199 -11.58 -1.96 -7.98
N LEU A 200 -10.98 -0.77 -8.05
CA LEU A 200 -10.56 -0.19 -9.32
C LEU A 200 -9.39 -0.97 -9.92
N GLY A 201 -9.50 -1.28 -11.21
CA GLY A 201 -8.40 -1.86 -11.97
C GLY A 201 -7.24 -0.89 -12.11
N ASP A 202 -6.07 -1.26 -11.60
CA ASP A 202 -4.89 -0.41 -11.56
C ASP A 202 -4.38 0.02 -12.94
N TRP A 203 -4.69 -0.76 -13.99
CA TRP A 203 -4.41 -0.36 -15.36
C TRP A 203 -5.15 0.92 -15.77
N HIS A 204 -6.42 1.07 -15.40
CA HIS A 204 -7.20 2.28 -15.71
C HIS A 204 -6.67 3.50 -14.94
N ALA A 205 -6.28 3.31 -13.68
CA ALA A 205 -5.61 4.36 -12.92
C ALA A 205 -4.29 4.79 -13.59
N ALA A 206 -3.49 3.84 -14.09
CA ALA A 206 -2.26 4.16 -14.82
C ALA A 206 -2.53 4.93 -16.12
N VAL A 207 -3.55 4.52 -16.90
CA VAL A 207 -3.96 5.27 -18.10
C VAL A 207 -4.38 6.68 -17.73
N LYS A 208 -5.15 6.87 -16.64
CA LYS A 208 -5.58 8.19 -16.20
C LYS A 208 -4.41 9.08 -15.80
N VAL A 209 -3.46 8.58 -15.01
CA VAL A 209 -2.24 9.33 -14.64
C VAL A 209 -1.43 9.70 -15.88
N LEU A 210 -1.27 8.79 -16.84
CA LEU A 210 -0.58 9.08 -18.09
C LEU A 210 -1.29 10.18 -18.90
N SER A 211 -2.62 10.18 -18.93
CA SER A 211 -3.42 11.25 -19.55
C SER A 211 -3.22 12.60 -18.87
N LEU A 212 -3.13 12.64 -17.54
CA LEU A 212 -2.84 13.90 -16.81
C LEU A 212 -1.44 14.44 -17.17
N ILE A 213 -0.42 13.57 -17.23
CA ILE A 213 0.94 13.95 -17.64
C ILE A 213 0.93 14.52 -19.06
N TYR A 214 0.26 13.86 -20.00
CA TYR A 214 0.20 14.34 -21.38
C TYR A 214 -0.60 15.64 -21.52
N SER A 215 -1.70 15.78 -20.77
CA SER A 215 -2.46 17.03 -20.76
C SER A 215 -1.60 18.21 -20.28
N ARG A 216 -0.72 17.97 -19.30
CA ARG A 216 0.18 18.99 -18.75
C ARG A 216 1.38 19.30 -19.63
N PHE A 217 2.01 18.28 -20.23
CA PHE A 217 3.34 18.43 -20.85
C PHE A 217 3.36 18.24 -22.37
N PHE A 218 2.34 17.64 -22.97
CA PHE A 218 2.33 17.28 -24.39
C PHE A 218 1.46 18.25 -25.21
N SER A 219 2.07 19.32 -25.72
CA SER A 219 1.40 20.31 -26.56
C SER A 219 2.11 20.48 -27.90
N GLY A 220 1.37 20.38 -29.00
CA GLY A 220 1.93 20.65 -30.34
C GLY A 220 2.46 22.07 -30.53
N LYS A 221 2.05 23.01 -29.67
CA LYS A 221 2.58 24.38 -29.66
C LYS A 221 4.01 24.46 -29.17
N SER A 222 4.49 23.45 -28.45
CA SER A 222 5.84 23.39 -27.86
C SER A 222 6.87 22.69 -28.75
N ASP A 223 6.56 22.45 -30.04
CA ASP A 223 7.47 21.75 -30.95
C ASP A 223 8.84 22.44 -31.10
N THR A 224 8.83 23.77 -31.14
CA THR A 224 10.04 24.61 -31.20
C THR A 224 10.73 24.81 -29.86
N ASP A 225 10.07 24.47 -28.75
CA ASP A 225 10.57 24.66 -27.40
C ASP A 225 11.41 23.45 -27.02
N ILE A 226 12.73 23.57 -27.16
CA ILE A 226 13.69 22.50 -26.93
C ILE A 226 13.54 21.97 -25.48
N CYS A 227 13.71 20.65 -25.32
CA CYS A 227 13.55 19.93 -24.05
C CYS A 227 12.12 19.86 -23.50
N THR A 228 11.10 20.21 -24.30
CA THR A 228 9.71 19.85 -23.99
C THR A 228 9.38 18.43 -24.47
N LEU A 229 8.35 17.84 -23.87
CA LEU A 229 7.91 16.48 -24.21
C LEU A 229 7.50 16.34 -25.69
N PHE A 230 6.90 17.39 -26.28
CA PHE A 230 6.52 17.38 -27.70
C PHE A 230 7.72 17.58 -28.62
N SER A 231 8.60 18.54 -28.31
CA SER A 231 9.84 18.74 -29.07
C SER A 231 10.70 17.47 -29.09
N ASP A 232 10.84 16.79 -27.95
CA ASP A 232 11.58 15.52 -27.87
C ASP A 232 10.95 14.44 -28.77
N ARG A 233 9.62 14.36 -28.82
CA ARG A 233 8.88 13.40 -29.66
C ARG A 233 9.20 13.62 -31.14
N THR A 234 9.28 14.87 -31.56
CA THR A 234 9.68 15.27 -32.92
C THR A 234 11.16 14.96 -33.18
N LEU A 235 12.04 15.33 -32.24
CA LEU A 235 13.49 15.10 -32.33
C LEU A 235 13.86 13.64 -32.57
N ILE A 236 13.22 12.71 -31.84
CA ILE A 236 13.47 11.27 -32.00
C ILE A 236 12.49 10.57 -32.96
N ASN A 237 11.71 11.36 -33.72
CA ASN A 237 10.79 10.91 -34.78
C ASN A 237 9.79 9.82 -34.33
N ARG A 238 9.21 9.97 -33.13
CA ARG A 238 8.21 9.03 -32.56
C ARG A 238 6.79 9.35 -33.04
N ARG A 239 6.50 9.02 -34.29
CA ARG A 239 5.22 9.35 -34.97
C ARG A 239 3.98 8.68 -34.36
N ASN A 240 4.14 7.51 -33.76
CA ASN A 240 3.05 6.74 -33.14
C ASN A 240 2.64 7.25 -31.74
N VAL A 241 3.35 8.25 -31.20
CA VAL A 241 2.96 8.94 -29.97
C VAL A 241 1.95 10.03 -30.31
N THR A 242 0.83 10.05 -29.59
CA THR A 242 -0.28 10.99 -29.81
C THR A 242 -0.62 11.75 -28.54
N GLY A 243 -1.45 12.79 -28.65
CA GLY A 243 -2.00 13.51 -27.50
C GLY A 243 -3.11 12.77 -26.76
N ASP A 244 -3.47 11.56 -27.20
CA ASP A 244 -4.47 10.70 -26.57
C ASP A 244 -3.83 9.40 -26.07
N PRO A 245 -3.36 9.38 -24.80
CA PRO A 245 -2.77 8.18 -24.22
C PRO A 245 -3.75 7.02 -24.04
N HIS A 246 -5.06 7.24 -24.07
CA HIS A 246 -6.01 6.13 -23.95
C HIS A 246 -5.94 5.24 -25.20
N SER A 247 -6.02 5.84 -26.39
CA SER A 247 -5.94 5.12 -27.66
C SER A 247 -4.52 4.65 -28.01
N SER A 248 -3.49 5.33 -27.50
CA SER A 248 -2.07 5.07 -27.83
C SER A 248 -1.21 4.68 -26.61
N TYR A 249 -1.81 4.04 -25.60
CA TYR A 249 -1.20 3.81 -24.28
C TYR A 249 0.24 3.28 -24.33
N ARG A 250 0.47 2.21 -25.10
CA ARG A 250 1.80 1.57 -25.18
C ARG A 250 2.84 2.52 -25.78
N ALA A 251 2.51 3.17 -26.89
CA ALA A 251 3.41 4.09 -27.56
C ALA A 251 3.77 5.29 -26.66
N ASN A 252 2.76 5.86 -26.00
CA ASN A 252 2.90 7.00 -25.10
C ASN A 252 3.72 6.64 -23.86
N ARG A 253 3.39 5.54 -23.19
CA ARG A 253 4.13 5.06 -22.01
C ARG A 253 5.60 4.76 -22.35
N ASP A 254 5.86 4.07 -23.45
CA ASP A 254 7.22 3.68 -23.83
C ASP A 254 8.05 4.89 -24.24
N PHE A 255 7.43 5.89 -24.88
CA PHE A 255 8.05 7.18 -25.13
C PHE A 255 8.38 7.91 -23.83
N LEU A 256 7.41 8.06 -22.93
CA LEU A 256 7.62 8.71 -21.63
C LEU A 256 8.74 8.04 -20.83
N PHE A 257 8.90 6.72 -20.94
CA PHE A 257 9.99 5.99 -20.28
C PHE A 257 11.38 6.35 -20.83
N ILE A 258 11.49 6.59 -22.14
CA ILE A 258 12.73 7.06 -22.77
C ILE A 258 13.07 8.46 -22.29
N ILE A 259 12.07 9.34 -22.25
CA ILE A 259 12.16 10.72 -21.77
C ILE A 259 12.56 10.77 -20.30
N PHE A 260 11.94 9.94 -19.47
CA PHE A 260 12.29 9.81 -18.06
C PHE A 260 13.74 9.35 -17.90
N LYS A 261 14.15 8.31 -18.62
CA LYS A 261 15.53 7.81 -18.58
C LYS A 261 16.55 8.85 -19.02
N SER A 262 16.30 9.55 -20.13
CA SER A 262 17.26 10.55 -20.62
C SER A 262 17.45 11.68 -19.62
N ARG A 263 16.38 12.10 -18.94
CA ARG A 263 16.40 13.14 -17.92
C ARG A 263 17.06 12.69 -16.62
N VAL A 264 16.79 11.47 -16.14
CA VAL A 264 17.49 10.89 -14.98
C VAL A 264 18.99 10.79 -15.25
N ILE A 265 19.37 10.40 -16.47
CA ILE A 265 20.78 10.37 -16.89
C ILE A 265 21.39 11.78 -16.86
N ALA A 266 20.71 12.77 -17.44
CA ALA A 266 21.19 14.15 -17.45
C ALA A 266 21.32 14.73 -16.03
N ALA A 267 20.35 14.46 -15.16
CA ALA A 267 20.38 14.85 -13.75
C ALA A 267 21.56 14.17 -13.02
N ALA A 268 21.76 12.86 -13.20
CA ALA A 268 22.88 12.14 -12.63
C ALA A 268 24.24 12.68 -13.13
N MET A 269 24.36 12.99 -14.42
CA MET A 269 25.57 13.61 -14.97
C MET A 269 25.86 14.97 -14.32
N LYS A 270 24.82 15.79 -14.10
CA LYS A 270 24.95 17.08 -13.42
C LYS A 270 25.35 16.92 -11.95
N VAL A 271 24.63 16.11 -11.16
CA VAL A 271 24.92 15.87 -9.73
C VAL A 271 26.33 15.34 -9.54
N LEU A 272 26.74 14.37 -10.35
CA LEU A 272 28.02 13.69 -10.20
C LEU A 272 29.17 14.42 -10.91
N GLY A 273 28.89 15.47 -11.69
CA GLY A 273 29.90 16.29 -12.37
C GLY A 273 30.56 15.60 -13.57
N PHE A 274 29.81 14.81 -14.34
CA PHE A 274 30.29 14.24 -15.59
C PHE A 274 30.28 15.30 -16.70
N VAL A 275 31.43 15.51 -17.34
CA VAL A 275 31.55 16.38 -18.53
C VAL A 275 30.91 15.73 -19.75
N ASP A 276 31.06 14.42 -19.90
CA ASP A 276 30.50 13.63 -20.98
C ASP A 276 30.24 12.17 -20.55
N LYS A 277 29.72 11.36 -21.48
CA LYS A 277 29.35 9.95 -21.22
C LYS A 277 30.54 9.03 -20.94
N SER A 278 31.76 9.46 -21.25
CA SER A 278 33.03 8.75 -21.01
C SER A 278 33.82 9.31 -19.83
N GLY A 279 33.42 10.47 -19.30
CA GLY A 279 34.07 11.14 -18.20
C GLY A 279 34.00 10.36 -16.89
N THR A 280 34.71 10.89 -15.89
CA THR A 280 34.63 10.43 -14.50
C THR A 280 33.89 11.47 -13.66
N PRO A 281 33.20 11.05 -12.59
CA PRO A 281 32.48 11.99 -11.74
C PRO A 281 33.48 12.89 -11.02
N THR A 282 33.29 14.20 -11.12
CA THR A 282 34.14 15.20 -10.46
C THR A 282 33.58 15.62 -9.10
N ASN A 283 32.25 15.55 -8.92
CA ASN A 283 31.56 15.97 -7.70
C ASN A 283 31.29 14.80 -6.73
N TYR A 284 31.64 13.57 -7.12
CA TYR A 284 31.43 12.39 -6.29
C TYR A 284 32.58 11.38 -6.46
N SER A 285 33.29 11.10 -5.37
CA SER A 285 34.33 10.08 -5.37
C SER A 285 33.73 8.69 -5.28
N LEU A 286 33.77 7.95 -6.40
CA LEU A 286 33.36 6.55 -6.39
C LEU A 286 34.32 5.72 -5.51
N PRO A 287 33.82 4.71 -4.76
CA PRO A 287 34.67 3.83 -3.98
C PRO A 287 35.72 3.14 -4.88
N ALA A 288 37.00 3.24 -4.52
CA ALA A 288 38.11 2.70 -5.31
C ALA A 288 38.04 1.16 -5.47
N ASN A 289 37.38 0.48 -4.54
CA ASN A 289 37.20 -0.96 -4.49
C ASN A 289 35.85 -1.44 -5.08
N MET A 290 35.17 -0.59 -5.85
CA MET A 290 33.86 -0.88 -6.46
C MET A 290 33.79 -2.24 -7.16
N GLU A 291 34.84 -2.71 -7.83
CA GLU A 291 34.81 -4.02 -8.49
C GLU A 291 34.71 -5.18 -7.49
N SER A 292 35.42 -5.08 -6.37
CA SER A 292 35.47 -6.07 -5.28
C SER A 292 34.29 -6.00 -4.30
N MET A 293 33.52 -4.90 -4.30
CA MET A 293 32.34 -4.76 -3.44
C MET A 293 31.28 -5.81 -3.76
N ASN A 294 30.62 -6.30 -2.72
CA ASN A 294 29.47 -7.19 -2.86
C ASN A 294 28.24 -6.43 -3.40
N LYS A 295 27.18 -7.16 -3.74
CA LYS A 295 25.98 -6.55 -4.35
C LYS A 295 25.26 -5.57 -3.41
N ALA A 296 25.26 -5.81 -2.10
CA ALA A 296 24.60 -4.95 -1.12
C ALA A 296 25.36 -3.63 -0.94
N GLU A 297 26.69 -3.68 -0.87
CA GLU A 297 27.54 -2.50 -0.78
C GLU A 297 27.42 -1.62 -2.05
N LYS A 298 27.39 -2.25 -3.23
CA LYS A 298 27.14 -1.56 -4.51
C LYS A 298 25.77 -0.89 -4.52
N LEU A 299 24.75 -1.56 -3.97
CA LEU A 299 23.39 -1.04 -3.86
C LEU A 299 23.33 0.16 -2.91
N HIS A 300 24.04 0.13 -1.79
CA HIS A 300 24.13 1.26 -0.85
C HIS A 300 24.69 2.52 -1.52
N CYS A 301 25.82 2.40 -2.23
CA CYS A 301 26.42 3.52 -2.98
C CYS A 301 25.43 4.09 -4.02
N LEU A 302 24.65 3.22 -4.66
CA LEU A 302 23.58 3.63 -5.58
C LEU A 302 22.44 4.38 -4.90
N HIS A 303 22.04 3.96 -3.70
CA HIS A 303 21.03 4.64 -2.93
C HIS A 303 21.47 6.05 -2.53
N GLU A 304 22.71 6.22 -2.07
CA GLU A 304 23.28 7.54 -1.75
C GLU A 304 23.30 8.48 -2.97
N ILE A 305 23.72 7.97 -4.14
CA ILE A 305 23.70 8.75 -5.38
C ILE A 305 22.27 9.10 -5.80
N SER A 306 21.34 8.14 -5.69
CA SER A 306 19.94 8.34 -6.06
C SER A 306 19.26 9.36 -5.15
N GLU A 307 19.57 9.36 -3.85
CA GLU A 307 19.05 10.34 -2.89
C GLU A 307 19.43 11.77 -3.30
N LYS A 308 20.70 12.01 -3.63
CA LYS A 308 21.16 13.34 -4.09
C LYS A 308 20.43 13.82 -5.34
N LEU A 309 20.18 12.93 -6.29
CA LEU A 309 19.44 13.26 -7.51
C LEU A 309 18.00 13.64 -7.21
N VAL A 310 17.33 12.86 -6.36
CA VAL A 310 15.94 13.10 -6.00
C VAL A 310 15.80 14.39 -5.18
N ASP A 311 16.75 14.67 -4.28
CA ASP A 311 16.80 15.95 -3.56
C ASP A 311 16.92 17.16 -4.48
N GLU A 312 17.84 17.12 -5.44
CA GLU A 312 18.12 18.28 -6.27
C GLU A 312 17.01 18.54 -7.31
N PHE A 313 16.37 17.50 -7.85
CA PHE A 313 15.47 17.64 -9.02
C PHE A 313 14.00 17.28 -8.77
N VAL A 314 13.67 16.64 -7.64
CA VAL A 314 12.29 16.18 -7.34
C VAL A 314 11.75 16.87 -6.09
N PHE A 315 12.48 16.83 -4.99
CA PHE A 315 12.11 17.51 -3.74
C PHE A 315 12.75 18.89 -3.64
N GLN A 316 12.65 19.68 -4.72
CA GLN A 316 13.12 21.06 -4.69
C GLN A 316 12.57 21.73 -3.42
N PRO A 317 13.42 22.28 -2.54
CA PRO A 317 12.97 22.95 -1.33
C PRO A 317 12.27 24.25 -1.72
N SER A 318 11.01 24.13 -2.12
CA SER A 318 10.10 25.25 -2.20
C SER A 318 9.65 25.50 -0.77
N SER A 319 10.07 26.63 -0.22
CA SER A 319 9.76 27.07 1.15
C SER A 319 8.25 27.05 1.48
N GLU A 320 7.41 26.98 0.46
CA GLU A 320 5.94 26.97 0.56
C GLU A 320 5.37 25.56 0.76
N VAL A 321 5.91 24.53 0.10
CA VAL A 321 5.44 23.14 0.24
C VAL A 321 6.00 22.51 1.51
N ASP A 322 7.27 22.78 1.83
CA ASP A 322 7.88 22.31 3.07
C ASP A 322 7.20 22.96 4.28
N GLY A 323 6.86 24.25 4.22
CA GLY A 323 6.08 24.92 5.27
C GLY A 323 4.65 24.38 5.42
N LEU A 324 4.02 23.92 4.32
CA LEU A 324 2.70 23.28 4.36
C LEU A 324 2.78 21.87 4.95
N ILE A 325 3.78 21.08 4.56
CA ILE A 325 4.01 19.72 5.06
C ILE A 325 4.37 19.77 6.54
N ASP A 326 5.28 20.66 6.94
CA ASP A 326 5.63 20.88 8.36
C ASP A 326 4.42 21.39 9.15
N GLY A 327 3.57 22.24 8.59
CA GLY A 327 2.32 22.67 9.21
C GLY A 327 1.32 21.52 9.45
N VAL A 328 1.21 20.59 8.49
CA VAL A 328 0.30 19.43 8.62
C VAL A 328 0.88 18.35 9.54
N LEU A 329 2.20 18.11 9.49
CA LEU A 329 2.90 17.20 10.39
C LEU A 329 2.85 17.72 11.83
N THR A 330 3.07 19.03 12.05
CA THR A 330 2.97 19.63 13.40
C THR A 330 1.56 19.59 13.97
N GLU A 331 0.49 19.66 13.17
CA GLU A 331 -0.89 19.44 13.65
C GLU A 331 -1.13 17.99 14.08
N GLN A 332 -0.64 17.00 13.31
CA GLN A 332 -0.78 15.57 13.66
C GLN A 332 0.13 15.14 14.83
N ASP A 333 1.32 15.73 14.94
CA ASP A 333 2.28 15.48 16.00
C ASP A 333 1.88 16.17 17.32
N LYS A 334 1.22 17.34 17.26
CA LYS A 334 0.61 17.97 18.44
C LYS A 334 -0.52 17.14 19.04
N ASP A 335 -1.30 16.45 18.21
CA ASP A 335 -2.32 15.49 18.68
C ASP A 335 -1.70 14.24 19.35
N PHE A 336 -0.44 13.89 19.05
CA PHE A 336 0.26 12.75 19.64
C PHE A 336 1.14 13.12 20.85
N LEU A 337 1.54 14.39 20.98
CA LEU A 337 2.48 14.88 21.99
C LEU A 337 1.85 15.59 23.20
N GLU A 338 0.56 15.91 23.19
CA GLU A 338 -0.14 16.37 24.40
C GLU A 338 -0.51 15.17 25.30
N GLN A 339 0.38 14.84 26.24
CA GLN A 339 0.15 13.89 27.34
C GLN A 339 -0.99 14.36 28.27
N GLN A 340 -2.23 14.29 27.79
CA GLN A 340 -3.40 14.52 28.62
C GLN A 340 -4.04 13.18 28.98
N GLU A 341 -4.21 12.93 30.28
CA GLU A 341 -4.89 11.73 30.76
C GLU A 341 -6.30 11.67 30.15
N LEU A 342 -6.52 10.68 29.29
CA LEU A 342 -7.84 10.35 28.78
C LEU A 342 -8.68 9.81 29.94
N THR A 343 -9.96 10.12 29.92
CA THR A 343 -10.92 9.42 30.79
C THR A 343 -10.86 7.90 30.55
N PRO A 344 -11.34 7.05 31.48
CA PRO A 344 -11.37 5.59 31.30
C PRO A 344 -12.05 5.11 30.00
N ASN A 345 -12.91 5.95 29.42
CA ASN A 345 -13.62 5.69 28.16
C ASN A 345 -12.88 6.25 26.92
N GLY A 346 -11.62 6.67 27.05
CA GLY A 346 -10.81 7.19 25.95
C GLY A 346 -11.24 8.56 25.42
N ARG A 347 -11.86 9.40 26.26
CA ARG A 347 -12.35 10.75 25.87
C ARG A 347 -11.56 11.85 26.56
N PHE A 348 -11.44 13.00 25.91
CA PHE A 348 -10.80 14.22 26.42
C PHE A 348 -11.76 14.99 27.33
N GLN A 349 -11.37 15.24 28.58
CA GLN A 349 -12.19 15.98 29.54
C GLN A 349 -12.04 17.50 29.38
N CYS A 350 -13.09 18.27 29.62
CA CYS A 350 -13.00 19.73 29.66
C CYS A 350 -11.96 20.18 30.70
N ARG A 351 -11.14 21.18 30.35
CA ARG A 351 -10.11 21.74 31.23
C ARG A 351 -10.63 22.63 32.36
N PHE A 352 -11.89 23.04 32.31
CA PHE A 352 -12.46 23.92 33.32
C PHE A 352 -12.73 23.17 34.63
N PRO A 353 -12.27 23.66 35.79
CA PRO A 353 -12.51 23.02 37.08
C PRO A 353 -14.01 22.82 37.35
N GLY A 354 -14.42 21.58 37.60
CA GLY A 354 -15.82 21.23 37.88
C GLY A 354 -16.70 20.98 36.65
N CYS A 355 -16.12 20.91 35.45
CA CYS A 355 -16.86 20.53 34.25
C CYS A 355 -16.72 19.02 33.92
N ASP A 356 -17.85 18.31 33.87
CA ASP A 356 -17.89 16.87 33.57
C ASP A 356 -18.01 16.55 32.08
N ARG A 357 -17.98 17.56 31.19
CA ARG A 357 -18.12 17.32 29.74
C ARG A 357 -16.87 16.70 29.16
N SER A 358 -17.05 15.68 28.32
CA SER A 358 -15.96 14.99 27.62
C SER A 358 -16.21 14.86 26.10
N PHE A 359 -15.12 14.92 25.34
CA PHE A 359 -15.12 14.99 23.88
C PHE A 359 -14.32 13.83 23.28
N LYS A 360 -14.76 13.35 22.12
CA LYS A 360 -14.08 12.25 21.41
C LYS A 360 -12.71 12.69 20.85
N TYR A 361 -12.54 13.97 20.53
CA TYR A 361 -11.33 14.53 19.93
C TYR A 361 -10.89 15.78 20.69
N ASN A 362 -9.59 16.05 20.77
CA ASN A 362 -9.01 17.28 21.30
C ASN A 362 -9.13 18.46 20.30
N GLY A 363 -10.31 18.58 19.68
CA GLY A 363 -10.53 19.48 18.55
C GLY A 363 -11.40 20.69 18.88
N LYS A 364 -11.86 21.34 17.80
CA LYS A 364 -12.68 22.56 17.83
C LYS A 364 -13.86 22.49 18.80
N CYS A 365 -14.63 21.40 18.81
CA CYS A 365 -15.82 21.28 19.68
C CYS A 365 -15.51 21.37 21.18
N ARG A 366 -14.37 20.81 21.61
CA ARG A 366 -13.91 20.90 22.99
C ARG A 366 -13.51 22.33 23.33
N ARG A 367 -12.70 22.97 22.48
CA ARG A 367 -12.22 24.35 22.66
C ARG A 367 -13.38 25.36 22.67
N THR A 368 -14.35 25.21 21.77
CA THR A 368 -15.56 26.04 21.74
C THR A 368 -16.38 25.91 23.02
N HIS A 369 -16.48 24.70 23.59
CA HIS A 369 -17.12 24.53 24.88
C HIS A 369 -16.30 25.14 26.02
N GLU A 370 -14.98 24.99 26.01
CA GLU A 370 -14.10 25.57 27.03
C GLU A 370 -14.14 27.10 27.07
N LEU A 371 -14.32 27.74 25.91
CA LEU A 371 -14.55 29.18 25.78
C LEU A 371 -15.93 29.64 26.30
N SER A 372 -16.87 28.71 26.53
CA SER A 372 -18.20 29.04 27.07
C SER A 372 -18.25 29.08 28.59
N HIS A 373 -17.14 28.75 29.28
CA HIS A 373 -17.03 28.91 30.74
C HIS A 373 -16.67 30.34 31.13
N ASP A 374 -16.96 30.70 32.38
CA ASP A 374 -16.64 32.00 32.96
C ASP A 374 -15.83 31.82 34.27
N PRO A 375 -14.54 32.20 34.31
CA PRO A 375 -13.76 32.74 33.19
C PRO A 375 -13.46 31.66 32.13
N PRO A 376 -13.25 32.05 30.86
CA PRO A 376 -12.85 31.11 29.82
C PRO A 376 -11.58 30.35 30.21
N VAL A 377 -11.47 29.10 29.80
CA VAL A 377 -10.22 28.36 29.98
C VAL A 377 -9.12 29.04 29.16
N GLU A 378 -8.18 29.70 29.84
CA GLU A 378 -6.99 30.27 29.21
C GLU A 378 -6.02 29.15 28.82
N ILE A 379 -5.76 29.05 27.52
CA ILE A 379 -4.72 28.19 26.95
C ILE A 379 -3.73 29.17 26.34
N ALA A 380 -2.44 29.02 26.62
CA ALA A 380 -1.41 29.85 25.99
C ALA A 380 -1.61 29.83 24.47
N GLU A 381 -1.76 31.02 23.87
CA GLU A 381 -2.11 31.16 22.45
C GLU A 381 -1.01 30.53 21.57
N ASP A 382 -1.41 29.51 20.80
CA ASP A 382 -0.64 28.95 19.70
C ASP A 382 -0.94 29.82 18.44
N PRO A 383 0.04 30.23 17.61
CA PRO A 383 -0.12 31.27 16.58
C PRO A 383 -1.08 30.96 15.41
N ALA A 384 -1.86 29.88 15.47
CA ALA A 384 -2.58 29.31 14.34
C ALA A 384 -4.08 29.71 14.25
N GLN A 385 -4.48 30.89 14.73
CA GLN A 385 -5.73 31.49 14.25
C GLN A 385 -5.49 32.24 12.94
N VAL A 386 -5.28 31.49 11.85
CA VAL A 386 -5.40 32.06 10.50
C VAL A 386 -6.86 31.94 10.06
N THR A 387 -7.53 33.07 10.11
CA THR A 387 -8.79 33.34 9.42
C THR A 387 -8.77 32.82 7.99
N THR A 388 -9.89 32.24 7.57
CA THR A 388 -10.19 31.83 6.19
C THR A 388 -10.31 33.07 5.30
N SER A 389 -9.17 33.68 4.99
CA SER A 389 -9.04 34.70 3.96
C SER A 389 -7.97 34.19 3.00
N THR A 390 -8.42 33.81 1.81
CA THR A 390 -7.58 33.53 0.64
C THR A 390 -6.49 34.61 0.57
N PRO A 391 -5.19 34.26 0.61
CA PRO A 391 -4.15 35.26 0.45
C PRO A 391 -4.12 35.69 -1.02
N THR A 392 -4.80 36.78 -1.34
CA THR A 392 -4.50 37.59 -2.52
C THR A 392 -3.25 38.39 -2.20
N VAL A 393 -2.08 37.78 -2.35
CA VAL A 393 -0.81 38.52 -2.31
C VAL A 393 -0.51 39.03 -3.72
N PRO A 394 -0.14 40.31 -3.89
CA PRO A 394 0.23 40.86 -5.19
C PRO A 394 1.41 40.09 -5.76
N LEU A 395 1.40 39.82 -7.07
CA LEU A 395 2.56 39.32 -7.82
C LEU A 395 3.77 40.22 -7.47
N LYS A 396 4.65 39.73 -6.60
CA LYS A 396 6.01 40.26 -6.53
C LYS A 396 6.74 39.66 -7.70
N ASP A 397 7.35 40.51 -8.52
CA ASP A 397 8.23 40.12 -9.62
C ASP A 397 9.30 39.15 -9.09
N THR A 398 9.05 37.86 -9.25
CA THR A 398 10.01 36.80 -9.02
C THR A 398 11.07 36.92 -10.11
N LYS A 399 12.35 36.79 -9.72
CA LYS A 399 13.46 36.64 -10.65
C LYS A 399 13.05 35.66 -11.76
N LYS A 400 13.34 36.00 -13.03
CA LYS A 400 13.12 35.11 -14.18
C LYS A 400 13.66 33.71 -13.82
N GLY A 401 12.75 32.78 -13.53
CA GLY A 401 13.08 31.39 -13.28
C GLY A 401 13.67 30.77 -14.53
N ASP A 402 14.43 29.70 -14.38
CA ASP A 402 14.80 28.87 -15.52
C ASP A 402 13.60 28.00 -15.87
N ASP A 403 12.69 28.54 -16.69
CA ASP A 403 11.45 27.88 -17.08
C ASP A 403 11.71 26.49 -17.68
N THR A 404 12.85 26.30 -18.35
CA THR A 404 13.23 25.00 -18.93
C THR A 404 13.62 24.02 -17.81
N PHE A 405 14.41 24.46 -16.84
CA PHE A 405 14.76 23.67 -15.68
C PHE A 405 13.53 23.28 -14.86
N ASP A 406 12.66 24.24 -14.55
CA ASP A 406 11.46 24.03 -13.72
C ASP A 406 10.46 23.08 -14.43
N TYR A 407 10.25 23.27 -15.74
CA TYR A 407 9.47 22.34 -16.56
C TYR A 407 9.99 20.91 -16.47
N ASN A 408 11.32 20.73 -16.60
CA ASN A 408 11.92 19.41 -16.60
C ASN A 408 11.93 18.76 -15.21
N CYS A 409 12.08 19.53 -14.13
CA CYS A 409 11.93 19.03 -12.77
C CYS A 409 10.49 18.57 -12.50
N ALA A 410 9.50 19.35 -12.93
CA ALA A 410 8.09 18.95 -12.83
C ALA A 410 7.79 17.67 -13.65
N LEU A 411 8.30 17.58 -14.88
CA LEU A 411 8.12 16.40 -15.73
C LEU A 411 8.78 15.15 -15.12
N ILE A 412 10.00 15.27 -14.58
CA ILE A 412 10.70 14.17 -13.90
C ILE A 412 9.91 13.72 -12.67
N THR A 413 9.39 14.65 -11.87
CA THR A 413 8.59 14.36 -10.68
C THR A 413 7.34 13.54 -11.02
N ASP A 414 6.59 13.97 -12.03
CA ASP A 414 5.40 13.25 -12.49
C ASP A 414 5.77 11.87 -13.10
N CYS A 415 6.92 11.77 -13.79
CA CYS A 415 7.43 10.50 -14.27
C CYS A 415 7.81 9.54 -13.13
N PHE A 416 8.46 10.02 -12.07
CA PHE A 416 8.79 9.20 -10.90
C PHE A 416 7.53 8.65 -10.25
N LEU A 417 6.51 9.50 -10.05
CA LEU A 417 5.21 9.07 -9.52
C LEU A 417 4.60 7.96 -10.39
N PHE A 418 4.54 8.16 -11.70
CA PHE A 418 3.94 7.22 -12.64
C PHE A 418 4.71 5.89 -12.73
N PHE A 419 6.02 5.93 -12.91
CA PHE A 419 6.82 4.71 -13.04
C PHE A 419 6.96 3.96 -11.71
N ASN A 420 6.97 4.65 -10.57
CA ASN A 420 6.90 3.98 -9.26
C ASN A 420 5.55 3.27 -9.06
N PHE A 421 4.44 3.84 -9.57
CA PHE A 421 3.14 3.19 -9.56
C PHE A 421 3.13 1.92 -10.44
N LEU A 422 3.63 2.01 -11.68
CA LEU A 422 3.73 0.85 -12.57
C LEU A 422 4.64 -0.25 -12.02
N ASP A 423 5.74 0.12 -11.39
CA ASP A 423 6.63 -0.84 -10.75
C ASP A 423 5.98 -1.49 -9.54
N ALA A 424 5.22 -0.74 -8.72
CA ALA A 424 4.45 -1.29 -7.60
C ALA A 424 3.43 -2.35 -8.06
N ILE A 425 2.71 -2.08 -9.15
CA ILE A 425 1.78 -3.04 -9.76
C ILE A 425 2.52 -4.30 -10.23
N LYS A 426 3.68 -4.12 -10.87
CA LYS A 426 4.50 -5.23 -11.36
C LYS A 426 5.06 -6.10 -10.23
N GLU A 427 5.39 -5.49 -9.09
CA GLU A 427 5.88 -6.18 -7.91
C GLU A 427 4.77 -6.77 -7.03
N GLY A 428 3.51 -6.36 -7.24
CA GLY A 428 2.41 -6.74 -6.36
C GLY A 428 2.52 -6.09 -4.97
N ASP A 429 3.17 -4.93 -4.89
CA ASP A 429 3.34 -4.17 -3.66
C ASP A 429 2.09 -3.32 -3.39
N GLY A 430 1.09 -3.97 -2.77
CA GLY A 430 -0.18 -3.38 -2.42
C GLY A 430 -0.07 -2.11 -1.56
N ALA A 431 0.83 -2.13 -0.59
CA ALA A 431 1.06 -0.99 0.29
C ALA A 431 1.62 0.22 -0.48
N ARG A 432 2.57 0.00 -1.41
CA ARG A 432 3.10 1.05 -2.28
C ARG A 432 2.04 1.56 -3.25
N ILE A 433 1.22 0.67 -3.83
CA ILE A 433 0.08 1.05 -4.67
C ILE A 433 -0.88 1.97 -3.91
N MET A 434 -1.31 1.59 -2.70
CA MET A 434 -2.23 2.40 -1.89
C MET A 434 -1.62 3.75 -1.49
N ARG A 435 -0.30 3.81 -1.23
CA ARG A 435 0.38 5.09 -0.99
C ARG A 435 0.34 5.99 -2.24
N GLN A 436 0.56 5.42 -3.43
CA GLN A 436 0.48 6.17 -4.69
C GLN A 436 -0.93 6.68 -4.97
N TYR A 437 -1.98 5.92 -4.62
CA TYR A 437 -3.36 6.39 -4.73
C TYR A 437 -3.64 7.67 -3.94
N LYS A 438 -2.89 7.96 -2.85
CA LYS A 438 -3.01 9.25 -2.14
C LYS A 438 -2.59 10.41 -3.03
N TYR A 439 -1.48 10.27 -3.74
CA TYR A 439 -0.99 11.28 -4.69
C TYR A 439 -1.89 11.37 -5.92
N ILE A 440 -2.28 10.24 -6.49
CA ILE A 440 -3.19 10.20 -7.65
C ILE A 440 -4.51 10.92 -7.33
N MET A 441 -5.07 10.73 -6.12
CA MET A 441 -6.26 11.44 -5.66
C MET A 441 -6.09 12.96 -5.73
N LEU A 442 -4.94 13.48 -5.30
CA LEU A 442 -4.62 14.91 -5.32
C LEU A 442 -4.46 15.43 -6.76
N TYR A 443 -3.78 14.69 -7.62
CA TYR A 443 -3.65 15.04 -9.04
C TYR A 443 -5.01 15.07 -9.74
N CYS A 444 -5.85 14.06 -9.51
CA CYS A 444 -7.21 14.03 -10.02
C CYS A 444 -8.08 15.15 -9.45
N LYS A 445 -7.85 15.57 -8.19
CA LYS A 445 -8.56 16.70 -7.62
C LYS A 445 -8.14 18.03 -8.26
N ALA A 446 -6.84 18.21 -8.50
CA ALA A 446 -6.28 19.41 -9.10
C ALA A 446 -6.69 19.60 -10.57
N ASP A 447 -6.86 18.51 -11.32
CA ASP A 447 -7.37 18.53 -12.70
C ASP A 447 -8.84 18.98 -12.82
N GLY A 448 -9.58 19.03 -11.69
CA GLY A 448 -10.92 19.61 -11.64
C GLY A 448 -12.02 18.66 -12.13
N SER A 449 -13.00 19.21 -12.85
CA SER A 449 -14.24 18.50 -13.21
C SER A 449 -14.01 17.25 -14.05
N HIS A 450 -12.95 17.21 -14.87
CA HIS A 450 -12.60 16.09 -15.74
C HIS A 450 -12.09 14.84 -14.99
N SER A 451 -11.74 14.98 -13.71
CA SER A 451 -11.15 13.92 -12.89
C SER A 451 -11.82 13.75 -11.53
N THR A 452 -12.94 14.44 -11.29
CA THR A 452 -13.63 14.42 -9.98
C THR A 452 -14.07 13.00 -9.60
N LYS A 453 -14.56 12.19 -10.55
CA LYS A 453 -14.92 10.79 -10.31
C LYS A 453 -13.73 9.95 -9.82
N TYR A 454 -12.62 10.00 -10.55
CA TYR A 454 -11.39 9.33 -10.16
C TYR A 454 -10.88 9.77 -8.78
N SER A 455 -10.98 11.05 -8.45
CA SER A 455 -10.59 11.56 -7.12
C SER A 455 -11.48 10.98 -6.01
N LEU A 456 -12.80 10.96 -6.21
CA LEU A 456 -13.76 10.38 -5.26
C LEU A 456 -13.57 8.89 -5.08
N GLU A 457 -13.24 8.15 -6.14
CA GLU A 457 -13.00 6.72 -6.04
C GLU A 457 -11.68 6.40 -5.37
N CYS A 458 -10.62 7.19 -5.60
CA CYS A 458 -9.39 7.07 -4.82
C CYS A 458 -9.69 7.26 -3.33
N LEU A 459 -10.51 8.26 -2.98
CA LEU A 459 -10.94 8.49 -1.60
C LEU A 459 -11.77 7.30 -1.06
N TYR A 460 -12.69 6.77 -1.86
CA TYR A 460 -13.52 5.63 -1.48
C TYR A 460 -12.69 4.38 -1.19
N GLN A 461 -11.62 4.12 -1.94
CA GLN A 461 -10.69 3.03 -1.64
C GLN A 461 -10.05 3.17 -0.24
N PHE A 462 -9.77 4.40 0.21
CA PHE A 462 -9.27 4.63 1.56
C PHE A 462 -10.33 4.40 2.64
N PHE A 463 -11.60 4.75 2.38
CA PHE A 463 -12.69 4.39 3.28
C PHE A 463 -12.85 2.88 3.40
N LEU A 464 -12.73 2.15 2.28
CA LEU A 464 -12.74 0.69 2.29
C LEU A 464 -11.64 0.13 3.19
N VAL A 465 -10.39 0.54 2.98
CA VAL A 465 -9.23 0.02 3.73
C VAL A 465 -9.23 0.41 5.20
N HIS A 466 -9.64 1.64 5.54
CA HIS A 466 -9.46 2.19 6.88
C HIS A 466 -10.71 2.20 7.76
N ALA A 467 -11.91 2.01 7.18
CA ALA A 467 -13.16 2.19 7.94
C ALA A 467 -14.27 1.18 7.62
N LEU A 468 -14.39 0.71 6.37
CA LEU A 468 -15.56 -0.06 5.94
C LEU A 468 -15.30 -1.56 5.85
N LEU A 469 -14.10 -2.00 5.46
CA LEU A 469 -13.77 -3.42 5.36
C LEU A 469 -13.34 -4.00 6.71
N SER A 470 -13.59 -5.31 6.88
CA SER A 470 -12.99 -6.07 7.97
C SER A 470 -11.45 -6.04 7.89
N PRO A 471 -10.71 -6.24 8.98
CA PRO A 471 -9.24 -6.30 8.92
C PRO A 471 -8.72 -7.31 7.89
N ARG A 472 -9.40 -8.46 7.77
CA ARG A 472 -9.07 -9.50 6.79
C ARG A 472 -9.32 -9.05 5.35
N ASP A 473 -10.45 -8.40 5.08
CA ASP A 473 -10.79 -7.95 3.73
C ASP A 473 -10.01 -6.71 3.31
N SER A 474 -9.64 -5.84 4.26
CA SER A 474 -8.69 -4.74 4.04
C SER A 474 -7.33 -5.28 3.59
N GLU A 475 -6.79 -6.28 4.30
CA GLU A 475 -5.52 -6.91 3.92
C GLU A 475 -5.61 -7.51 2.52
N ARG A 476 -6.69 -8.25 2.22
CA ARG A 476 -6.96 -8.76 0.87
C ARG A 476 -7.06 -7.62 -0.14
N PHE A 477 -7.74 -6.52 0.17
CA PHE A 477 -7.92 -5.40 -0.73
C PHE A 477 -6.58 -4.74 -1.10
N ILE A 478 -5.69 -4.58 -0.12
CA ILE A 478 -4.36 -4.02 -0.32
C ILE A 478 -3.53 -4.96 -1.21
N TRP A 479 -3.50 -6.26 -0.92
CA TRP A 479 -2.53 -7.17 -1.54
C TRP A 479 -3.03 -7.94 -2.78
N ASN A 480 -4.33 -8.16 -2.94
CA ASN A 480 -4.91 -8.91 -4.07
C ASN A 480 -5.17 -8.05 -5.32
N ARG A 481 -4.34 -7.03 -5.54
CA ARG A 481 -4.47 -6.11 -6.69
C ARG A 481 -3.78 -6.60 -7.97
N SER A 482 -2.82 -7.50 -7.82
CA SER A 482 -1.98 -8.00 -8.91
C SER A 482 -2.14 -9.51 -9.08
N VAL A 483 -1.97 -9.99 -10.31
CA VAL A 483 -2.05 -11.42 -10.67
C VAL A 483 -0.70 -11.86 -11.22
N ASN A 484 -0.11 -12.91 -10.65
CA ASN A 484 1.16 -13.46 -11.15
C ASN A 484 0.92 -14.33 -12.39
N ASN A 485 0.92 -13.69 -13.56
CA ASN A 485 0.70 -14.35 -14.84
C ASN A 485 1.79 -15.35 -15.26
N THR A 486 2.95 -15.34 -14.61
CA THR A 486 4.12 -16.15 -15.02
C THR A 486 4.29 -17.43 -14.21
N GLY A 487 3.58 -17.57 -13.07
CA GLY A 487 3.70 -18.71 -12.16
C GLY A 487 5.08 -18.89 -11.51
N LYS A 488 6.04 -18.00 -11.77
CA LYS A 488 7.38 -18.04 -11.17
C LYS A 488 7.34 -17.54 -9.73
N ARG A 489 8.24 -18.05 -8.87
CA ARG A 489 8.41 -17.59 -7.48
C ARG A 489 8.55 -16.06 -7.48
N ALA A 490 7.54 -15.40 -6.94
CA ALA A 490 7.66 -14.01 -6.53
C ALA A 490 8.53 -13.95 -5.25
N PRO A 491 9.19 -12.82 -4.94
CA PRO A 491 9.90 -12.65 -3.67
C PRO A 491 8.92 -12.81 -2.48
N ILE A 492 8.91 -14.00 -1.88
CA ILE A 492 8.35 -14.49 -0.60
C ILE A 492 6.94 -14.03 -0.12
N SER A 493 6.20 -13.13 -0.80
CA SER A 493 4.90 -12.65 -0.29
C SER A 493 3.69 -12.76 -1.22
N HIS A 494 3.75 -13.48 -2.34
CA HIS A 494 2.70 -13.34 -3.37
C HIS A 494 2.12 -14.66 -3.92
N LEU A 495 0.94 -15.02 -3.41
CA LEU A 495 -0.05 -15.86 -4.09
C LEU A 495 -1.46 -15.32 -3.79
N THR A 496 -2.17 -14.79 -4.79
CA THR A 496 -3.49 -14.18 -4.61
C THR A 496 -4.50 -14.57 -5.70
N LYS A 497 -5.68 -15.05 -5.33
CA LYS A 497 -6.82 -15.22 -6.26
C LYS A 497 -7.51 -13.87 -6.41
N THR A 498 -7.49 -13.29 -7.60
CA THR A 498 -8.27 -12.08 -7.94
C THR A 498 -9.22 -12.42 -9.09
N GLN A 499 -10.51 -12.11 -8.95
CA GLN A 499 -11.46 -12.20 -10.05
C GLN A 499 -11.49 -10.86 -10.78
N SER A 500 -11.16 -10.87 -12.08
CA SER A 500 -11.21 -9.69 -12.94
C SER A 500 -12.52 -9.69 -13.70
N MET A 501 -13.30 -8.62 -13.59
CA MET A 501 -14.35 -8.31 -14.55
C MET A 501 -13.68 -7.72 -15.78
N VAL A 502 -13.85 -8.33 -16.96
CA VAL A 502 -13.34 -7.81 -18.23
C VAL A 502 -14.52 -7.68 -19.17
N THR A 503 -14.85 -6.45 -19.54
CA THR A 503 -15.83 -6.15 -20.57
C THR A 503 -15.14 -6.12 -21.92
N THR A 504 -15.71 -6.80 -22.91
CA THR A 504 -15.34 -6.58 -24.32
C THR A 504 -16.17 -5.39 -24.80
N SER A 505 -15.53 -4.23 -24.92
CA SER A 505 -16.09 -3.06 -25.59
C SER A 505 -16.22 -3.29 -27.09
#